data_AF-A0A7W7RXF2-F1
#
_entry.id   AF-A0A7W7RXF2-F1
#
_cell.length_a   1.000
_cell.length_b   1.000
_cell.length_c   1.000
_cell.angle_alpha   90.00
_cell.angle_beta   90.00
_cell.angle_gamma   90.00
#
_symmetry.space_group_name_H-M   'P 1'
#
loop_
_entity.id
_entity.type
_entity.pdbx_description
1 polymer ?
#
loop_
_entity_poly.entity_id
_entity_poly.type
_entity_poly.pdbx_seq_one_letter_code
_entity_poly.pdbx_strand_id
1 'polypeptide(L)' 'MIRVITALAVGAILAVGASVAVVNVASPTPEAPNRPLYNYGDR' A
#
# COMPACT_ATOMS: atom_id res chain seq x y z
N MET A 1 -10.13 -26.13 22.40
CA MET A 1 -10.25 -25.73 20.98
C MET A 1 -10.44 -24.22 20.78
N ILE A 2 -11.42 -23.57 21.45
CA ILE A 2 -11.66 -22.12 21.30
C ILE A 2 -10.40 -21.26 21.43
N ARG A 3 -9.57 -21.49 22.45
CA ARG A 3 -8.32 -20.72 22.69
C ARG A 3 -7.34 -20.76 21.51
N VAL A 4 -7.28 -21.87 20.78
CA VAL A 4 -6.40 -22.04 19.62
C VAL A 4 -6.92 -21.24 18.43
N ILE A 5 -8.25 -21.26 18.22
CA ILE A 5 -8.91 -20.47 17.17
C ILE A 5 -8.74 -18.97 17.45
N THR A 6 -8.85 -18.55 18.71
CA THR A 6 -8.63 -17.15 19.09
C THR A 6 -7.19 -16.73 18.84
N ALA A 7 -6.21 -17.56 19.19
CA ALA A 7 -4.80 -17.28 18.93
C ALA A 7 -4.50 -17.16 17.43
N LEU A 8 -5.08 -18.05 16.61
CA LEU A 8 -4.98 -17.99 15.15
C LEU A 8 -5.61 -16.72 14.57
N ALA A 9 -6.79 -16.34 15.02
CA ALA A 9 -7.47 -15.13 14.57
C ALA A 9 -6.67 -13.87 14.92
N VAL A 10 -6.14 -13.78 16.14
CA VAL A 10 -5.30 -12.65 16.58
C VAL A 10 -4.01 -12.59 15.77
N GLY A 11 -3.35 -13.73 15.55
CA GLY A 11 -2.16 -13.80 14.72
C GLY A 11 -2.41 -13.36 13.27
N ALA A 12 -3.53 -13.79 12.69
CA ALA A 12 -3.92 -13.38 11.33
C ALA A 12 -4.16 -11.87 11.24
N ILE A 13 -4.87 -11.28 12.21
CA ILE A 13 -5.15 -9.83 12.23
C ILE A 13 -3.85 -9.03 12.33
N LEU A 14 -2.92 -9.45 13.19
CA LEU A 14 -1.60 -8.81 13.33
C LEU A 14 -0.77 -8.89 12.04
N ALA A 15 -0.76 -10.05 11.38
CA ALA A 15 -0.03 -10.24 10.14
C ALA A 15 -0.58 -9.37 8.99
N VAL A 16 -1.91 -9.28 8.87
CA VAL A 16 -2.56 -8.40 7.87
C VAL A 16 -2.24 -6.93 8.17
N GLY A 17 -2.36 -6.50 9.43
CA GLY A 17 -2.04 -5.13 9.83
C GLY A 17 -0.60 -4.74 9.50
N ALA A 18 0.36 -5.61 9.80
CA ALA A 18 1.77 -5.39 9.46
C ALA A 18 2.00 -5.29 7.95
N SER A 19 1.35 -6.14 7.16
CA SER A 19 1.48 -6.16 5.70
C SER A 19 0.99 -4.87 5.07
N VAL A 20 -0.19 -4.39 5.49
CA VAL A 20 -0.78 -3.14 5.00
C VAL A 20 0.09 -1.93 5.40
N ALA A 21 0.61 -1.93 6.63
CA ALA A 21 1.50 -0.86 7.10
C ALA A 21 2.77 -0.78 6.24
N VAL A 22 3.40 -1.91 5.92
CA VAL A 22 4.59 -1.95 5.04
C VAL A 22 4.27 -1.43 3.65
N VAL A 23 3.14 -1.85 3.06
CA VAL A 23 2.73 -1.38 1.72
C VAL A 23 2.50 0.13 1.72
N ASN A 24 1.82 0.66 2.73
CA ASN A 24 1.54 2.10 2.83
C ASN A 24 2.80 2.95 3.06
N VAL A 25 3.79 2.41 3.78
CA VAL A 25 5.09 3.07 3.96
C VAL A 25 5.94 2.98 2.69
N ALA A 26 5.90 1.84 2.00
CA ALA A 26 6.70 1.58 0.81
C ALA A 26 6.09 2.16 -0.48
N SER A 27 4.81 2.57 -0.47
CA SER A 27 4.16 3.11 -1.66
C SER A 27 4.87 4.39 -2.13
N PRO A 28 5.52 4.37 -3.30
CA PRO A 28 6.16 5.56 -3.84
C PRO A 28 5.08 6.62 -4.13
N THR A 29 5.40 7.88 -3.86
CA THR A 29 4.54 9.00 -4.23
C THR A 29 4.25 8.92 -5.73
N PRO A 30 2.98 8.96 -6.17
CA PRO A 30 2.66 8.93 -7.59
C PRO A 30 3.43 10.04 -8.31
N GLU A 31 4.28 9.65 -9.26
CA GLU A 31 5.09 10.59 -10.01
C GLU A 31 4.14 11.48 -10.82
N ALA A 32 4.29 12.80 -10.66
CA ALA A 32 3.46 13.75 -11.39
C ALA A 32 3.62 13.47 -12.90
N PRO A 33 2.54 13.52 -13.70
CA PRO A 33 2.63 13.24 -15.13
C PRO A 33 3.70 14.13 -15.79
N ASN A 34 4.84 13.54 -16.19
CA ASN A 34 5.93 14.22 -16.88
C ASN A 34 5.60 14.37 -18.38
N ARG A 35 4.42 14.91 -18.65
CA ARG A 35 4.02 15.35 -19.99
C ARG A 35 3.96 16.86 -19.96
N PRO A 36 4.60 17.56 -20.90
CA PRO A 36 4.54 19.02 -20.93
C PRO A 36 3.07 19.44 -20.98
N LEU A 37 2.64 20.21 -19.97
CA LEU A 37 1.26 20.75 -19.87
C LEU A 37 0.88 21.61 -21.08
N TYR A 38 1.88 22.07 -21.82
CA TYR A 38 1.74 22.74 -23.10
C TYR A 38 2.76 22.19 -24.08
N ASN A 39 2.31 21.45 -25.09
CA ASN A 39 3.04 21.34 -26.35
C ASN A 39 2.96 22.69 -27.06
N TYR A 40 3.74 23.68 -26.61
CA TYR A 40 4.13 24.83 -27.42
C TYR A 40 5.39 24.44 -28.19
N GLY A 41 5.24 23.69 -29.28
CA GLY A 41 6.41 23.31 -30.06
C GLY A 41 6.14 22.27 -31.14
N ASP A 42 5.19 22.56 -32.03
CA ASP A 42 5.21 22.02 -33.40
C ASP A 42 4.45 22.99 -34.33
N ARG A 43 4.83 24.27 -34.26
CA ARG A 43 4.57 25.26 -35.31
C ARG A 43 5.92 25.67 -35.90
#